data_AF-A0A918YS42-F1
#
_entry.id   AF-A0A918YS42-F1
#
_cell.length_a   1.000
_cell.length_b   1.000
_cell.length_c   1.000
_cell.angle_alpha   90.00
_cell.angle_beta   90.00
_cell.angle_gamma   90.00
#
_symmetry.space_group_name_H-M   'P 1'
#
loop_
_entity.id
_entity.type
_entity.pdbx_description
1 polymer ?
#
loop_
_entity_poly.entity_id
_entity_poly.type
_entity_poly.pdbx_seq_one_letter_code
_entity_poly.pdbx_strand_id
1 'polypeptide(L)'
;MDAAWDVSVFSRLNIEWEWVCAQSGNAQRVRGWLMDAGVLDTAKAPEDLGALMDALEERSLREGHQFSDEWLGLLLQLAGQGEELAARVVVQAMLPAAVRMAARSVRTGEQFSEIYQVVAAALWQAVRSYPARRAAWQVARHLRLEMWHHTSRDLKREFASSGVLLDEGIAAGLADDCDPAAEAHAGLLEVAAAEAGLVGGVDGARGELVELLVWALDQQVLSHDAAVAIADHYREDGPDDRRAARAAGMSPAAVRQRRSRAVRQLRDAAPRWVVAA
;
A
#
# COMPACT_ATOMS: atom_id res chain seq x y z
N MET A 1 13.22 26.27 -6.39
CA MET A 1 13.18 25.01 -5.64
C MET A 1 12.42 24.05 -6.52
N ASP A 2 13.17 23.27 -7.29
CA ASP A 2 12.69 22.55 -8.47
C ASP A 2 11.70 21.46 -8.09
N ALA A 3 10.44 21.63 -8.51
CA ALA A 3 9.40 20.61 -8.51
C ALA A 3 9.76 19.54 -9.55
N ALA A 4 10.71 18.68 -9.19
CA ALA A 4 11.17 17.58 -10.02
C ALA A 4 10.07 16.50 -10.10
N TRP A 5 9.16 16.67 -11.06
CA TRP A 5 8.40 15.61 -11.72
C TRP A 5 7.62 14.64 -10.81
N ASP A 6 6.56 15.11 -10.15
CA ASP A 6 5.50 14.20 -9.72
C ASP A 6 4.71 13.74 -10.96
N VAL A 7 5.27 12.77 -11.68
CA VAL A 7 4.61 12.12 -12.81
C VAL A 7 3.42 11.37 -12.24
N SER A 8 2.21 11.90 -12.48
CA SER A 8 0.99 11.30 -11.99
C SER A 8 0.92 9.80 -12.34
N VAL A 9 0.29 8.99 -11.49
CA VAL A 9 0.11 7.55 -11.75
C VAL A 9 -0.53 7.28 -13.11
N PHE A 10 -1.42 8.17 -13.60
CA PHE A 10 -2.01 8.05 -14.93
C PHE A 10 -1.01 8.32 -16.06
N SER A 11 -0.09 9.28 -15.87
CA SER A 11 1.00 9.53 -16.80
C SER A 11 1.94 8.32 -16.87
N ARG A 12 2.26 7.72 -15.72
CA ARG A 12 3.04 6.49 -15.66
C ARG A 12 2.32 5.32 -16.35
N LEU A 13 1.02 5.14 -16.13
CA LEU A 13 0.23 4.13 -16.82
C LEU A 13 0.26 4.34 -18.35
N ASN A 14 0.18 5.58 -18.84
CA ASN A 14 0.31 5.87 -20.27
C ASN A 14 1.70 5.56 -20.82
N ILE A 15 2.77 5.88 -20.08
CA ILE A 15 4.13 5.49 -20.48
C ILE A 15 4.23 3.96 -20.54
N GLU A 16 3.80 3.25 -19.48
CA GLU A 16 3.76 1.79 -19.43
C GLU A 16 2.93 1.19 -20.57
N TRP A 17 1.88 1.88 -21.03
CA TRP A 17 1.08 1.45 -22.18
C TRP A 17 1.90 1.39 -23.47
N GLU A 18 2.77 2.37 -23.72
CA GLU A 18 3.65 2.37 -24.91
C GLU A 18 4.52 1.11 -24.94
N TRP A 19 5.03 0.67 -23.79
CA TRP A 19 5.78 -0.57 -23.68
C TRP A 19 4.92 -1.81 -23.93
N VAL A 20 3.68 -1.83 -23.44
CA VAL A 20 2.74 -2.94 -23.69
C VAL A 20 2.41 -3.04 -25.18
N CYS A 21 2.23 -1.92 -25.87
CA CYS A 21 2.01 -1.88 -27.32
C CYS A 21 3.23 -2.35 -28.10
N ALA A 22 4.44 -1.96 -27.69
CA ALA A 22 5.69 -2.33 -28.36
C ALA A 22 6.05 -3.83 -28.23
N GLN A 23 5.49 -4.54 -27.25
CA GLN A 23 5.77 -5.96 -27.05
C GLN A 23 5.16 -6.82 -28.16
N SER A 24 6.04 -7.56 -28.84
CA SER A 24 5.65 -8.48 -29.92
C SER A 24 4.64 -9.52 -29.45
N GLY A 25 3.52 -9.65 -30.16
CA GLY A 25 2.50 -10.66 -29.90
C GLY A 25 1.33 -10.20 -29.03
N ASN A 26 1.44 -9.09 -28.29
CA ASN A 26 0.31 -8.56 -27.50
C ASN A 26 -0.86 -8.17 -28.40
N ALA A 27 -0.58 -7.42 -29.48
CA ALA A 27 -1.59 -7.06 -30.46
C ALA A 27 -2.25 -8.30 -31.09
N GLN A 28 -1.45 -9.29 -31.50
CA GLN A 28 -1.97 -10.53 -32.09
C GLN A 28 -2.88 -11.30 -31.11
N ARG A 29 -2.52 -11.33 -29.83
CA ARG A 29 -3.29 -12.01 -28.78
C ARG A 29 -4.64 -11.34 -28.55
N VAL A 30 -4.66 -10.01 -28.39
CA VAL A 30 -5.89 -9.23 -28.22
C VAL A 30 -6.78 -9.31 -29.45
N ARG A 31 -6.20 -9.21 -30.65
CA ARG A 31 -6.93 -9.41 -31.92
C ARG A 31 -7.57 -10.79 -31.98
N GLY A 32 -6.82 -11.84 -31.64
CA GLY A 32 -7.32 -13.21 -31.62
C GLY A 32 -8.56 -13.33 -30.75
N TRP A 33 -8.52 -12.83 -29.52
CA TRP A 33 -9.68 -12.82 -28.62
C TRP A 33 -10.90 -12.11 -29.23
N LEU A 34 -10.69 -10.92 -29.80
CA LEU A 34 -11.77 -10.11 -30.38
C LEU A 34 -12.35 -10.73 -31.65
N MET A 35 -11.52 -11.41 -32.46
CA MET A 35 -11.97 -12.13 -33.67
C MET A 35 -12.72 -13.42 -33.31
N ASP A 36 -12.20 -14.20 -32.35
CA ASP A 36 -12.83 -15.43 -31.88
C ASP A 36 -14.23 -15.16 -31.28
N ALA A 37 -14.39 -14.00 -30.65
CA ALA A 37 -15.67 -13.52 -30.12
C ALA A 37 -16.57 -12.83 -31.17
N GLY A 38 -16.11 -12.66 -32.41
CA GLY A 38 -16.87 -12.01 -33.48
C GLY A 38 -17.00 -10.49 -33.37
N VAL A 39 -16.25 -9.85 -32.46
CA VAL A 39 -16.26 -8.38 -32.26
C VAL A 39 -15.58 -7.68 -33.44
N LEU A 40 -14.50 -8.25 -33.95
CA LEU A 40 -13.69 -7.70 -35.05
C LEU A 40 -13.67 -8.63 -36.26
N ASP A 41 -13.67 -8.01 -37.44
CA ASP A 41 -13.40 -8.68 -38.71
C ASP A 41 -11.89 -8.70 -38.99
N THR A 42 -11.37 -9.88 -39.34
CA THR A 42 -10.00 -10.14 -39.81
C THR A 42 -9.46 -9.10 -40.79
N ALA A 43 -10.28 -8.64 -41.74
CA ALA A 43 -9.84 -7.73 -42.78
C ALA A 43 -9.63 -6.27 -42.31
N LYS A 44 -10.17 -5.91 -41.14
CA LYS A 44 -10.22 -4.52 -40.65
C LYS A 44 -9.46 -4.28 -39.35
N ALA A 45 -8.91 -5.34 -38.73
CA ALA A 45 -8.25 -5.23 -37.43
C ALA A 45 -6.79 -4.76 -37.58
N PRO A 46 -6.42 -3.57 -37.05
CA PRO A 46 -5.04 -3.08 -37.04
C PRO A 46 -4.07 -4.10 -36.44
N GLU A 47 -2.82 -4.10 -36.92
CA GLU A 47 -1.77 -5.00 -36.41
C GLU A 47 -1.10 -4.49 -35.13
N ASP A 48 -1.13 -3.17 -34.91
CA ASP A 48 -0.61 -2.52 -33.71
C ASP A 48 -1.70 -2.43 -32.62
N LEU A 49 -1.32 -2.64 -31.36
CA LEU A 49 -2.26 -2.65 -30.23
C LEU A 49 -2.80 -1.25 -29.91
N GLY A 50 -1.99 -0.20 -30.07
CA GLY A 50 -2.44 1.19 -29.90
C GLY A 50 -3.48 1.54 -30.95
N ALA A 51 -3.16 1.30 -32.22
CA ALA A 51 -4.09 1.51 -33.34
C ALA A 51 -5.37 0.66 -33.22
N LEU A 52 -5.26 -0.56 -32.67
CA LEU A 52 -6.41 -1.41 -32.38
C LEU A 52 -7.34 -0.76 -31.34
N MET A 53 -6.78 -0.19 -30.27
CA MET A 53 -7.55 0.52 -29.25
C MET A 53 -8.24 1.75 -29.81
N ASP A 54 -7.52 2.55 -30.60
CA ASP A 54 -8.09 3.73 -31.26
C ASP A 54 -9.27 3.34 -32.17
N ALA A 55 -9.14 2.26 -32.93
CA ALA A 55 -10.19 1.75 -33.80
C ALA A 55 -11.42 1.24 -33.01
N LEU A 56 -11.21 0.60 -31.85
CA LEU A 56 -12.30 0.17 -30.96
C LEU A 56 -13.02 1.38 -30.35
N GLU A 57 -12.30 2.41 -29.95
CA GLU A 57 -12.89 3.64 -29.40
C GLU A 57 -13.69 4.38 -30.48
N GLU A 58 -13.11 4.61 -31.66
CA GLU A 58 -13.79 5.26 -32.78
C GLU A 58 -15.07 4.51 -33.17
N ARG A 59 -15.01 3.17 -33.23
CA ARG A 59 -16.19 2.34 -33.52
C ARG A 59 -17.23 2.42 -32.39
N SER A 60 -16.80 2.46 -31.13
CA SER A 60 -17.70 2.64 -29.99
C SER A 60 -18.43 3.99 -30.03
N LEU A 61 -17.79 5.04 -30.52
CA LEU A 61 -18.44 6.35 -30.73
C LEU A 61 -19.49 6.29 -31.85
N ARG A 62 -19.25 5.51 -32.91
CA ARG A 62 -20.18 5.38 -34.05
C ARG A 62 -21.35 4.44 -33.77
N GLU A 63 -21.10 3.29 -33.16
CA GLU A 63 -22.08 2.20 -32.93
C GLU A 63 -22.72 2.27 -31.54
N GLY A 64 -22.20 3.12 -30.66
CA GLY A 64 -22.73 3.36 -29.33
C GLY A 64 -22.27 2.34 -28.29
N HIS A 65 -22.90 2.42 -27.11
CA HIS A 65 -22.43 1.70 -25.93
C HIS A 65 -22.57 0.17 -26.04
N GLN A 66 -23.46 -0.35 -26.90
CA GLN A 66 -23.65 -1.80 -27.07
C GLN A 66 -22.38 -2.45 -27.61
N PHE A 67 -21.76 -1.86 -28.63
CA PHE A 67 -20.47 -2.33 -29.15
C PHE A 67 -19.39 -2.29 -28.07
N SER A 68 -19.33 -1.21 -27.27
CA SER A 68 -18.36 -1.14 -26.17
C SER A 68 -18.59 -2.19 -25.09
N ASP A 69 -19.86 -2.50 -24.80
CA ASP A 69 -20.22 -3.49 -23.79
C ASP A 69 -19.79 -4.91 -24.20
N GLU A 70 -19.85 -5.25 -25.49
CA GLU A 70 -19.42 -6.55 -26.01
C GLU A 70 -17.92 -6.79 -25.79
N TRP A 71 -17.07 -5.88 -26.27
CA TRP A 71 -15.63 -6.08 -26.19
C TRP A 71 -15.07 -5.87 -24.78
N LEU A 72 -15.61 -4.93 -24.01
CA LEU A 72 -15.25 -4.77 -22.59
C LEU A 72 -15.69 -5.99 -21.78
N GLY A 73 -16.90 -6.51 -22.02
CA GLY A 73 -17.41 -7.69 -21.33
C GLY A 73 -16.54 -8.92 -21.57
N LEU A 74 -16.12 -9.15 -22.82
CA LEU A 74 -15.17 -10.20 -23.17
C LEU A 74 -13.85 -10.06 -22.42
N LEU A 75 -13.22 -8.88 -22.48
CA LEU A 75 -11.91 -8.67 -21.85
C LEU A 75 -12.00 -8.74 -20.32
N LEU A 76 -13.09 -8.29 -19.70
CA LEU A 76 -13.34 -8.45 -18.27
C LEU A 76 -13.52 -9.91 -17.88
N GLN A 77 -14.16 -10.73 -18.72
CA GLN A 77 -14.25 -12.16 -18.49
C GLN A 77 -12.87 -12.83 -18.52
N LEU A 78 -12.02 -12.47 -19.48
CA LEU A 78 -10.64 -12.97 -19.57
C LEU A 78 -9.79 -12.49 -18.38
N ALA A 79 -9.91 -11.21 -17.99
CA ALA A 79 -9.26 -10.66 -16.82
C ALA A 79 -9.63 -11.43 -15.53
N GLY A 80 -10.91 -11.78 -15.36
CA GLY A 80 -11.39 -12.61 -14.25
C GLY A 80 -10.88 -14.06 -14.27
N GLN A 81 -10.35 -14.53 -15.40
CA GLN A 81 -9.67 -15.83 -15.54
C GLN A 81 -8.16 -15.75 -15.31
N GLY A 82 -7.62 -14.55 -15.05
CA GLY A 82 -6.19 -14.31 -14.82
C GLY A 82 -5.42 -13.80 -16.03
N GLU A 83 -6.08 -13.42 -17.13
CA GLU A 83 -5.41 -12.82 -18.29
C GLU A 83 -5.03 -11.36 -18.01
N GLU A 84 -3.79 -11.14 -17.57
CA GLU A 84 -3.26 -9.82 -17.22
C GLU A 84 -3.33 -8.79 -18.35
N LEU A 85 -3.04 -9.22 -19.59
CA LEU A 85 -3.10 -8.34 -20.75
C LEU A 85 -4.54 -7.83 -20.99
N ALA A 86 -5.56 -8.69 -20.79
CA ALA A 86 -6.96 -8.27 -20.93
C ALA A 86 -7.33 -7.23 -19.86
N ALA A 87 -6.92 -7.44 -18.60
CA ALA A 87 -7.11 -6.46 -17.54
C ALA A 87 -6.45 -5.12 -17.89
N ARG A 88 -5.21 -5.15 -18.38
CA ARG A 88 -4.45 -3.95 -18.76
C ARG A 88 -5.11 -3.16 -19.90
N VAL A 89 -5.66 -3.85 -20.90
CA VAL A 89 -6.39 -3.24 -22.02
C VAL A 89 -7.65 -2.53 -21.52
N VAL A 90 -8.43 -3.17 -20.64
CA VAL A 90 -9.63 -2.54 -20.05
C VAL A 90 -9.26 -1.33 -19.20
N VAL A 91 -8.19 -1.41 -18.42
CA VAL A 91 -7.67 -0.27 -17.65
C VAL A 91 -7.32 0.89 -18.58
N GLN A 92 -6.67 0.63 -19.71
CA GLN A 92 -6.34 1.67 -20.69
C GLN A 92 -7.59 2.35 -21.24
N ALA A 93 -8.58 1.54 -21.64
CA ALA A 93 -9.86 2.05 -22.14
C ALA A 93 -10.61 2.92 -21.14
N MET A 94 -10.51 2.58 -19.85
CA MET A 94 -11.22 3.26 -18.77
C MET A 94 -10.45 4.44 -18.19
N LEU A 95 -9.20 4.65 -18.61
CA LEU A 95 -8.34 5.70 -18.10
C LEU A 95 -8.95 7.11 -18.22
N PRO A 96 -9.60 7.50 -19.34
CA PRO A 96 -10.26 8.81 -19.42
C PRO A 96 -11.38 8.98 -18.38
N ALA A 97 -12.09 7.90 -18.04
CA ALA A 97 -13.12 7.93 -17.01
C ALA A 97 -12.52 8.04 -15.60
N ALA A 98 -11.41 7.34 -15.34
CA ALA A 98 -10.66 7.43 -14.09
C ALA A 98 -10.09 8.83 -13.86
N VAL A 99 -9.47 9.45 -14.87
CA VAL A 99 -8.95 10.83 -14.78
C VAL A 99 -10.06 11.82 -14.44
N ARG A 100 -11.22 11.72 -15.12
CA ARG A 100 -12.39 12.57 -14.79
C ARG A 100 -12.94 12.31 -13.39
N MET A 101 -12.88 11.08 -12.90
CA MET A 101 -13.32 10.73 -11.55
C MET A 101 -12.37 11.29 -10.50
N ALA A 102 -11.06 11.15 -10.70
CA ALA A 102 -10.04 11.71 -9.83
C ALA A 102 -10.18 13.23 -9.74
N ALA A 103 -10.28 13.92 -10.89
CA ALA A 103 -10.46 15.37 -10.94
C ALA A 103 -11.72 15.86 -10.18
N ARG A 104 -12.78 15.04 -10.13
CA ARG A 104 -14.01 15.35 -9.37
C ARG A 104 -13.94 14.98 -7.89
N SER A 105 -13.01 14.11 -7.52
CA SER A 105 -12.86 13.60 -6.15
C SER A 105 -11.89 14.44 -5.32
N VAL A 106 -11.04 15.24 -5.96
CA VAL A 106 -10.14 16.18 -5.27
C VAL A 106 -10.94 17.16 -4.43
N ARG A 107 -10.65 17.19 -3.13
CA ARG A 107 -11.21 18.15 -2.17
C ARG A 107 -10.17 19.20 -1.81
N THR A 108 -10.63 20.33 -1.25
CA THR A 108 -9.74 21.40 -0.79
C THR A 108 -8.80 20.87 0.31
N GLY A 109 -7.49 20.93 0.06
CA GLY A 109 -6.44 20.53 1.02
C GLY A 109 -5.81 19.16 0.78
N GLU A 110 -6.33 18.36 -0.16
CA GLU A 110 -5.76 17.05 -0.52
C GLU A 110 -4.71 17.19 -1.65
N GLN A 111 -3.66 16.36 -1.61
CA GLN A 111 -2.68 16.29 -2.70
C GLN A 111 -3.29 15.54 -3.90
N PHE A 112 -3.15 16.10 -5.10
CA PHE A 112 -3.71 15.51 -6.32
C PHE A 112 -3.18 14.11 -6.60
N SER A 113 -1.89 13.84 -6.33
CA SER A 113 -1.25 12.57 -6.60
C SER A 113 -1.81 11.42 -5.77
N GLU A 114 -2.16 11.66 -4.51
CA GLU A 114 -2.76 10.66 -3.62
C GLU A 114 -4.15 10.24 -4.11
N ILE A 115 -5.01 11.21 -4.46
CA ILE A 115 -6.34 10.94 -5.02
C ILE A 115 -6.23 10.16 -6.33
N TYR A 116 -5.25 10.49 -7.17
CA TYR A 116 -5.04 9.80 -8.44
C TYR A 116 -4.61 8.34 -8.20
N GLN A 117 -3.76 8.08 -7.20
CA GLN A 117 -3.36 6.73 -6.80
C GLN A 117 -4.56 5.90 -6.30
N VAL A 118 -5.40 6.47 -5.43
CA VAL A 118 -6.61 5.79 -4.92
C VAL A 118 -7.55 5.44 -6.07
N VAL A 119 -7.79 6.37 -7.00
CA VAL A 119 -8.66 6.13 -8.16
C VAL A 119 -8.06 5.09 -9.12
N ALA A 120 -6.75 5.13 -9.34
CA ALA A 120 -6.07 4.12 -10.17
C ALA A 120 -6.17 2.72 -9.54
N ALA A 121 -5.96 2.60 -8.24
CA ALA A 121 -6.12 1.33 -7.51
C ALA A 121 -7.58 0.84 -7.57
N ALA A 122 -8.55 1.73 -7.38
CA ALA A 122 -9.97 1.42 -7.48
C ALA A 122 -10.38 0.93 -8.89
N LEU A 123 -9.79 1.50 -9.96
CA LEU A 123 -10.01 1.03 -11.32
C LEU A 123 -9.50 -0.41 -11.50
N TRP A 124 -8.27 -0.69 -11.06
CA TRP A 124 -7.72 -2.04 -11.12
C TRP A 124 -8.56 -3.04 -10.32
N GLN A 125 -8.99 -2.66 -9.12
CA GLN A 125 -9.88 -3.49 -8.31
C GLN A 125 -11.19 -3.78 -9.04
N ALA A 126 -11.84 -2.74 -9.58
CA ALA A 126 -13.10 -2.88 -10.31
C ALA A 126 -12.97 -3.81 -11.53
N VAL A 127 -11.88 -3.70 -12.29
CA VAL A 127 -11.61 -4.58 -13.45
C VAL A 127 -11.44 -6.03 -13.02
N ARG A 128 -10.75 -6.28 -11.89
CA ARG A 128 -10.46 -7.64 -11.40
C ARG A 128 -11.63 -8.32 -10.72
N SER A 129 -12.50 -7.56 -10.06
CA SER A 129 -13.67 -8.09 -9.35
C SER A 129 -14.97 -8.02 -10.16
N TYR A 130 -14.92 -7.55 -11.41
CA TYR A 130 -16.13 -7.34 -12.20
C TYR A 130 -16.88 -8.67 -12.45
N PRO A 131 -18.18 -8.78 -12.13
CA PRO A 131 -18.94 -10.01 -12.31
C PRO A 131 -19.40 -10.19 -13.77
N ALA A 132 -18.45 -10.34 -14.70
CA ALA A 132 -18.68 -10.35 -16.15
C ALA A 132 -19.76 -11.35 -16.61
N ARG A 133 -19.86 -12.52 -15.97
CA ARG A 133 -20.87 -13.55 -16.28
C ARG A 133 -22.30 -13.15 -15.90
N ARG A 134 -22.47 -12.24 -14.93
CA ARG A 134 -23.78 -11.82 -14.40
C ARG A 134 -24.22 -10.46 -14.94
N ALA A 135 -23.28 -9.61 -15.34
CA ALA A 135 -23.51 -8.23 -15.76
C ALA A 135 -22.97 -7.97 -17.18
N ALA A 136 -23.55 -8.63 -18.19
CA ALA A 136 -23.14 -8.51 -19.59
C ALA A 136 -23.73 -7.30 -20.34
N TRP A 137 -24.44 -6.40 -19.65
CA TRP A 137 -25.09 -5.22 -20.23
C TRP A 137 -24.67 -3.96 -19.48
N GLN A 138 -24.57 -2.83 -20.21
CA GLN A 138 -24.10 -1.56 -19.64
C GLN A 138 -22.78 -1.72 -18.88
N VAL A 139 -21.87 -2.53 -19.44
CA VAL A 139 -20.60 -2.93 -18.84
C VAL A 139 -19.78 -1.71 -18.47
N ALA A 140 -19.59 -0.77 -19.40
CA ALA A 140 -18.81 0.44 -19.14
C ALA A 140 -19.43 1.33 -18.04
N ARG A 141 -20.77 1.33 -17.92
CA ARG A 141 -21.48 2.08 -16.87
C ARG A 141 -21.33 1.40 -15.52
N HIS A 142 -21.58 0.10 -15.44
CA HIS A 142 -21.45 -0.65 -14.21
C HIS A 142 -20.00 -0.69 -13.72
N LEU A 143 -19.02 -0.82 -14.61
CA LEU A 143 -17.62 -0.76 -14.24
C LEU A 143 -17.24 0.60 -13.62
N ARG A 144 -17.77 1.71 -14.15
CA ARG A 144 -17.60 3.04 -13.53
C ARG A 144 -18.27 3.13 -12.15
N LEU A 145 -19.42 2.49 -11.95
CA LEU A 145 -20.10 2.43 -10.65
C LEU A 145 -19.29 1.62 -9.64
N GLU A 146 -18.77 0.45 -10.02
CA GLU A 146 -17.88 -0.35 -9.17
C GLU A 146 -16.61 0.43 -8.80
N MET A 147 -15.96 1.05 -9.80
CA MET A 147 -14.81 1.93 -9.56
C MET A 147 -15.17 3.07 -8.60
N TRP A 148 -16.33 3.72 -8.76
CA TRP A 148 -16.80 4.74 -7.83
C TRP A 148 -17.02 4.19 -6.42
N HIS A 149 -17.61 3.01 -6.26
CA HIS A 149 -17.82 2.39 -4.95
C HIS A 149 -16.50 2.10 -4.24
N HIS A 150 -15.51 1.59 -4.97
CA HIS A 150 -14.14 1.41 -4.46
C HIS A 150 -13.52 2.75 -4.08
N THR A 151 -13.46 3.70 -5.00
CA THR A 151 -12.92 5.06 -4.77
C THR A 151 -13.58 5.73 -3.56
N SER A 152 -14.90 5.79 -3.49
CA SER A 152 -15.62 6.46 -2.40
C SER A 152 -15.34 5.80 -1.05
N ARG A 153 -15.25 4.46 -1.02
CA ARG A 153 -14.94 3.72 0.21
C ARG A 153 -13.50 3.95 0.65
N ASP A 154 -12.56 3.93 -0.28
CA ASP A 154 -11.14 4.01 0.03
C ASP A 154 -10.73 5.46 0.33
N LEU A 155 -11.27 6.45 -0.38
CA LEU A 155 -11.13 7.86 0.02
C LEU A 155 -11.71 8.12 1.41
N LYS A 156 -12.85 7.51 1.76
CA LYS A 156 -13.40 7.61 3.11
C LYS A 156 -12.50 6.94 4.15
N ARG A 157 -11.71 5.93 3.79
CA ARG A 157 -10.80 5.25 4.72
C ARG A 157 -9.51 6.04 4.90
N GLU A 158 -8.88 6.45 3.80
CA GLU A 158 -7.61 7.16 3.79
C GLU A 158 -7.74 8.60 4.30
N PHE A 159 -8.82 9.28 3.92
CA PHE A 159 -9.06 10.69 4.26
C PHE A 159 -10.23 10.88 5.22
N ALA A 160 -10.66 9.82 5.93
CA ALA A 160 -11.49 10.05 7.10
C ALA A 160 -10.69 10.93 8.06
N SER A 161 -11.18 12.13 8.32
CA SER A 161 -10.78 12.86 9.51
C SER A 161 -10.92 11.89 10.68
N SER A 162 -9.83 11.66 11.39
CA SER A 162 -9.76 10.77 12.55
C SER A 162 -10.73 11.20 13.67
N GLY A 163 -11.46 12.32 13.51
CA GLY A 163 -12.33 12.92 14.51
C GLY A 163 -11.55 13.58 15.65
N VAL A 164 -10.24 13.33 15.69
CA VAL A 164 -9.27 13.97 16.57
C VAL A 164 -8.87 15.28 15.90
N LEU A 165 -9.18 16.40 16.55
CA LEU A 165 -8.58 17.67 16.16
C LEU A 165 -7.07 17.55 16.38
N LEU A 166 -6.30 17.88 15.34
CA LEU A 166 -4.87 18.08 15.47
C LEU A 166 -4.63 19.09 16.60
N ASP A 167 -3.86 18.70 17.60
CA ASP A 167 -3.41 19.63 18.62
C ASP A 167 -2.43 20.60 17.96
N GLU A 168 -2.87 21.84 17.75
CA GLU A 168 -2.07 22.89 17.11
C GLU A 168 -0.77 23.17 17.88
N GLY A 169 -0.72 22.89 19.19
CA GLY A 169 0.49 23.00 20.00
C GLY A 169 1.51 21.90 19.69
N ILE A 170 1.05 20.68 19.40
CA ILE A 170 1.92 19.58 18.94
C ILE A 170 2.40 19.86 17.51
N ALA A 171 1.49 20.26 16.63
CA ALA A 171 1.81 20.57 15.24
C ALA A 171 2.81 21.73 15.11
N ALA A 172 2.68 22.78 15.94
CA ALA A 172 3.62 23.90 15.98
C ALA A 172 4.99 23.54 16.60
N GLY A 173 5.10 22.42 17.31
CA GLY A 173 6.34 21.91 17.90
C GLY A 173 7.16 21.04 16.95
N LEU A 174 6.58 20.59 15.83
CA LEU A 174 7.27 19.83 14.80
C LEU A 174 8.20 20.76 14.01
N ALA A 175 9.48 20.38 13.88
CA ALA A 175 10.42 21.13 13.05
C ALA A 175 10.09 20.94 11.55
N ASP A 176 10.38 21.96 10.73
CA ASP A 176 10.10 21.95 9.27
C ASP A 176 10.79 20.77 8.52
N ASP A 177 11.81 20.15 9.13
CA ASP A 177 12.61 19.05 8.59
C ASP A 177 12.39 17.70 9.32
N CYS A 178 11.49 17.63 10.30
CA CYS A 178 11.20 16.37 10.98
C CYS A 178 10.29 15.46 10.13
N ASP A 179 10.45 14.15 10.27
CA ASP A 179 9.48 13.17 9.79
C ASP A 179 8.41 12.99 10.89
N PRO A 180 7.17 13.50 10.69
CA PRO A 180 6.13 13.43 11.72
C PRO A 180 5.76 12.00 12.09
N ALA A 181 5.92 11.04 11.17
CA ALA A 181 5.65 9.63 11.45
C ALA A 181 6.73 9.05 12.38
N ALA A 182 8.00 9.40 12.16
CA ALA A 182 9.10 8.98 13.02
C ALA A 182 8.96 9.58 14.44
N GLU A 183 8.62 10.87 14.55
CA GLU A 183 8.38 11.55 15.83
C GLU A 183 7.18 10.93 16.59
N ALA A 184 6.08 10.67 15.88
CA ALA A 184 4.92 10.00 16.47
C ALA A 184 5.26 8.58 16.94
N HIS A 185 6.04 7.83 16.14
CA HIS A 185 6.50 6.50 16.51
C HIS A 185 7.40 6.54 17.75
N ALA A 186 8.36 7.47 17.82
CA ALA A 186 9.22 7.67 18.98
C ALA A 186 8.38 7.99 20.23
N GLY A 187 7.42 8.91 20.14
CA GLY A 187 6.52 9.25 21.25
C GLY A 187 5.67 8.06 21.74
N LEU A 188 5.13 7.26 20.82
CA LEU A 188 4.41 6.02 21.19
C LEU A 188 5.33 5.00 21.86
N LEU A 189 6.56 4.87 21.37
CA LEU A 189 7.56 3.99 21.95
C LEU A 189 7.99 4.46 23.34
N GLU A 190 8.10 5.77 23.59
CA GLU A 190 8.37 6.33 24.93
C GLU A 190 7.26 5.97 25.91
N VAL A 191 5.99 6.10 25.51
CA VAL A 191 4.85 5.74 26.35
C VAL A 191 4.88 4.24 26.66
N ALA A 192 5.05 3.39 25.65
CA ALA A 192 5.10 1.95 25.82
C ALA A 192 6.30 1.52 26.68
N ALA A 193 7.45 2.16 26.52
CA ALA A 193 8.64 1.94 27.34
C ALA A 193 8.38 2.33 28.81
N ALA A 194 7.73 3.47 29.06
CA ALA A 194 7.37 3.92 30.39
C ALA A 194 6.39 2.95 31.07
N GLU A 195 5.37 2.47 30.36
CA GLU A 195 4.42 1.47 30.85
C GLU A 195 5.11 0.13 31.18
N ALA A 196 6.11 -0.25 30.37
CA ALA A 196 6.94 -1.43 30.58
C ALA A 196 8.09 -1.24 31.59
N GLY A 197 8.18 -0.07 32.24
CA GLY A 197 9.23 0.24 33.21
C GLY A 197 10.65 0.30 32.62
N LEU A 198 10.78 0.49 31.30
CA LEU A 198 12.05 0.58 30.59
C LEU A 198 12.54 2.04 30.63
N VAL A 199 13.52 2.31 31.49
CA VAL A 199 13.99 3.68 31.77
C VAL A 199 15.11 4.11 30.82
N GLY A 200 15.09 5.37 30.37
CA GLY A 200 16.08 6.00 29.49
C GLY A 200 15.45 6.27 28.11
N GLY A 201 15.87 7.34 27.42
CA GLY A 201 15.26 7.78 26.15
C GLY A 201 15.33 6.77 25.00
N VAL A 202 14.50 6.95 23.98
CA VAL A 202 14.30 6.00 22.87
C VAL A 202 15.09 6.36 21.60
N ASP A 203 16.20 7.09 21.76
CA ASP A 203 16.96 7.58 20.60
C ASP A 203 17.92 6.52 20.02
N GLY A 204 18.06 6.53 18.69
CA GLY A 204 19.04 5.73 17.94
C GLY A 204 18.99 4.23 18.24
N ALA A 205 20.16 3.58 18.34
CA ALA A 205 20.27 2.14 18.59
C ALA A 205 19.61 1.68 19.91
N ARG A 206 19.39 2.62 20.85
CA ARG A 206 18.69 2.32 22.09
C ARG A 206 17.18 2.25 21.88
N GLY A 207 16.62 3.10 21.02
CA GLY A 207 15.24 3.01 20.56
C GLY A 207 14.93 1.65 19.96
N GLU A 208 15.76 1.19 19.01
CA GLU A 208 15.62 -0.13 18.39
C GLU A 208 15.63 -1.28 19.42
N LEU A 209 16.50 -1.19 20.44
CA LEU A 209 16.52 -2.18 21.53
C LEU A 209 15.23 -2.12 22.36
N VAL A 210 14.76 -0.92 22.70
CA VAL A 210 13.52 -0.73 23.49
C VAL A 210 12.32 -1.24 22.73
N GLU A 211 12.23 -0.97 21.42
CA GLU A 211 11.19 -1.47 20.54
C GLU A 211 11.14 -3.00 20.52
N LEU A 212 12.30 -3.65 20.34
CA LEU A 212 12.41 -5.11 20.42
C LEU A 212 11.96 -5.65 21.79
N LEU A 213 12.29 -4.96 22.88
CA LEU A 213 11.90 -5.39 24.23
C LEU A 213 10.40 -5.21 24.49
N VAL A 214 9.81 -4.10 24.05
CA VAL A 214 8.35 -3.86 24.12
C VAL A 214 7.61 -4.93 23.34
N TRP A 215 8.04 -5.22 22.10
CA TRP A 215 7.51 -6.32 21.30
C TRP A 215 7.63 -7.67 22.01
N ALA A 216 8.79 -7.96 22.61
CA ALA A 216 9.03 -9.23 23.29
C ALA A 216 8.16 -9.40 24.56
N LEU A 217 7.77 -8.31 25.21
CA LEU A 217 6.85 -8.32 26.35
C LEU A 217 5.41 -8.56 25.89
N ASP A 218 4.97 -7.84 24.86
CA ASP A 218 3.63 -8.02 24.26
C ASP A 218 3.42 -9.45 23.76
N GLN A 219 4.42 -10.01 23.09
CA GLN A 219 4.42 -11.38 22.58
C GLN A 219 4.74 -12.44 23.64
N GLN A 220 4.91 -12.05 24.90
CA GLN A 220 5.24 -12.91 26.04
C GLN A 220 6.48 -13.78 25.84
N VAL A 221 7.44 -13.32 25.02
CA VAL A 221 8.74 -13.97 24.79
C VAL A 221 9.65 -13.79 26.02
N LEU A 222 9.59 -12.61 26.63
CA LEU A 222 10.32 -12.27 27.85
C LEU A 222 9.37 -11.96 29.02
N SER A 223 9.88 -12.16 30.24
CA SER A 223 9.26 -11.58 31.42
C SER A 223 9.67 -10.12 31.58
N HIS A 224 8.83 -9.33 32.26
CA HIS A 224 9.12 -7.93 32.62
C HIS A 224 10.52 -7.76 33.25
N ASP A 225 10.84 -8.55 34.28
CA ASP A 225 12.15 -8.49 34.94
C ASP A 225 13.33 -8.78 34.01
N ALA A 226 13.14 -9.64 33.00
CA ALA A 226 14.17 -9.96 32.04
C ALA A 226 14.40 -8.81 31.05
N ALA A 227 13.33 -8.14 30.61
CA ALA A 227 13.40 -6.98 29.74
C ALA A 227 14.07 -5.79 30.44
N VAL A 228 13.66 -5.48 31.68
CA VAL A 228 14.30 -4.44 32.50
C VAL A 228 15.79 -4.73 32.70
N ALA A 229 16.15 -5.98 33.04
CA ALA A 229 17.56 -6.35 33.24
C ALA A 229 18.43 -6.23 31.98
N ILE A 230 17.85 -6.40 30.79
CA ILE A 230 18.55 -6.15 29.51
C ILE A 230 18.67 -4.63 29.28
N ALA A 231 17.56 -3.89 29.38
CA ALA A 231 17.53 -2.44 29.14
C ALA A 231 18.48 -1.68 30.07
N ASP A 232 18.53 -2.04 31.36
CA ASP A 232 19.44 -1.45 32.33
C ASP A 232 20.90 -1.76 32.05
N HIS A 233 21.21 -2.94 31.51
CA HIS A 233 22.60 -3.33 31.23
C HIS A 233 23.23 -2.53 30.09
N TYR A 234 22.42 -2.18 29.08
CA TYR A 234 22.88 -1.45 27.90
C TYR A 234 22.71 0.06 28.02
N ARG A 235 22.19 0.56 29.15
CA ARG A 235 22.14 1.99 29.45
C ARG A 235 23.51 2.48 29.94
N GLU A 236 23.94 3.66 29.49
CA GLU A 236 25.25 4.24 29.85
C GLU A 236 25.41 4.41 31.37
N ASP A 237 24.36 4.88 32.06
CA ASP A 237 24.30 4.99 33.53
C ASP A 237 23.65 3.77 34.21
N GLY A 238 23.72 2.61 33.55
CA GLY A 238 23.19 1.34 34.02
C GLY A 238 23.90 0.79 35.26
N PRO A 239 23.23 -0.02 36.11
CA PRO A 239 23.90 -0.73 37.18
C PRO A 239 24.85 -1.79 36.62
N ASP A 240 26.09 -1.83 37.13
CA ASP A 240 26.99 -2.96 36.87
C ASP A 240 26.43 -4.28 37.44
N ASP A 241 26.96 -5.42 37.00
CA ASP A 241 26.49 -6.74 37.44
C ASP A 241 26.51 -6.91 38.97
N ARG A 242 27.42 -6.22 39.68
CA ARG A 242 27.54 -6.30 41.14
C ARG A 242 26.44 -5.52 41.84
N ARG A 243 26.10 -4.34 41.34
CA ARG A 243 25.00 -3.51 41.82
C ARG A 243 23.65 -4.15 41.51
N ALA A 244 23.47 -4.65 40.29
CA ALA A 244 22.28 -5.41 39.90
C ALA A 244 22.09 -6.67 40.76
N ALA A 245 23.17 -7.41 41.02
CA ALA A 245 23.13 -8.59 41.89
C ALA A 245 22.73 -8.27 43.33
N ARG A 246 23.25 -7.17 43.91
CA ARG A 246 22.84 -6.72 45.25
C ARG A 246 21.36 -6.33 45.30
N ALA A 247 20.86 -5.60 44.30
CA ALA A 247 19.46 -5.20 44.23
C ALA A 247 18.51 -6.42 44.11
N ALA A 248 18.92 -7.44 43.37
CA ALA A 248 18.14 -8.66 43.16
C ALA A 248 18.33 -9.75 44.25
N GLY A 249 19.22 -9.54 45.23
CA GLY A 249 19.57 -10.57 46.23
C GLY A 249 20.26 -11.80 45.62
N MET A 250 21.00 -11.62 44.52
CA MET A 250 21.62 -12.69 43.73
C MET A 250 23.16 -12.58 43.74
N SER A 251 23.83 -13.59 43.19
CA SER A 251 25.25 -13.47 42.83
C SER A 251 25.41 -12.79 41.46
N PRO A 252 26.53 -12.06 41.20
CA PRO A 252 26.80 -11.46 39.89
C PRO A 252 26.81 -12.48 38.73
N ALA A 253 27.27 -13.70 38.99
CA ALA A 253 27.24 -14.78 38.00
C ALA A 253 25.79 -15.19 37.64
N ALA A 254 24.89 -15.25 38.63
CA ALA A 254 23.49 -15.59 38.39
C ALA A 254 22.74 -14.49 37.62
N VAL A 255 23.07 -13.21 37.83
CA VAL A 255 22.55 -12.09 37.02
C VAL A 255 23.00 -12.22 35.56
N ARG A 256 24.29 -12.44 35.30
CA ARG A 256 24.80 -12.68 33.94
C ARG A 256 24.11 -13.86 33.27
N GLN A 257 23.93 -14.96 34.00
CA GLN A 257 23.28 -16.16 33.47
C GLN A 257 21.80 -15.93 33.15
N ARG A 258 21.06 -15.17 33.98
CA ARG A 258 19.67 -14.77 33.68
C ARG A 258 19.61 -13.90 32.42
N ARG A 259 20.45 -12.86 32.33
CA ARG A 259 20.52 -11.98 31.15
C ARG A 259 20.90 -12.74 29.88
N SER A 260 21.88 -13.64 29.94
CA SER A 260 22.28 -14.47 28.80
C SER A 260 21.16 -15.38 28.30
N ARG A 261 20.34 -15.94 29.22
CA ARG A 261 19.16 -16.73 28.84
C ARG A 261 18.08 -15.87 28.17
N ALA A 262 17.81 -14.69 28.70
CA ALA A 262 16.87 -13.75 28.09
C ALA A 262 17.31 -13.30 26.69
N VAL A 263 18.59 -12.97 26.51
CA VAL A 263 19.16 -12.65 25.17
C VAL A 263 19.05 -13.84 24.21
N ARG A 264 19.20 -15.08 24.71
CA ARG A 264 19.00 -16.28 23.89
C ARG A 264 17.55 -16.42 23.44
N GLN A 265 16.58 -16.22 24.34
CA GLN A 265 15.16 -16.21 24.00
C GLN A 265 14.83 -15.17 22.92
N LEU A 266 15.40 -13.96 23.03
CA LEU A 266 15.26 -12.93 21.99
C LEU A 266 15.84 -13.36 20.65
N ARG A 267 17.04 -13.96 20.63
CA ARG A 267 17.65 -14.46 19.39
C ARG A 267 16.82 -15.54 18.72
N ASP A 268 16.26 -16.46 19.52
CA ASP A 268 15.40 -17.53 19.00
C ASP A 268 14.08 -16.97 18.43
N ALA A 269 13.60 -15.83 18.96
CA ALA A 269 12.39 -15.15 18.51
C ALA A 269 12.62 -14.10 17.40
N ALA A 270 13.87 -13.71 17.12
CA ALA A 270 14.21 -12.64 16.18
C ALA A 270 13.59 -12.79 14.78
N PRO A 271 13.47 -13.99 14.17
CA PRO A 271 12.80 -14.13 12.88
C PRO A 271 11.34 -13.69 12.88
N ARG A 272 10.63 -13.81 14.01
CA ARG A 272 9.24 -13.35 14.15
C ARG A 272 9.15 -11.83 14.22
N TRP A 273 10.14 -11.19 14.85
CA TRP A 273 10.19 -9.74 14.95
C TRP A 273 10.47 -9.10 13.58
N VAL A 274 11.37 -9.64 12.77
CA VAL A 274 11.68 -9.15 11.42
C VAL A 274 10.48 -9.22 10.45
N VAL A 275 9.50 -10.08 10.70
CA VAL A 275 8.27 -10.16 9.91
C VAL A 275 7.20 -9.19 10.43
N ALA A 276 7.31 -8.75 11.68
CA ALA A 276 6.37 -7.86 12.35
C ALA A 276 6.79 -6.39 12.32
N ALA A 277 8.09 -6.11 12.20
CA ALA A 277 8.69 -4.80 11.97
C ALA A 277 8.76 -4.49 10.47
#